data_AF-A0A8B8I1C0-F1
#
_entry.id   AF-A0A8B8I1C0-F1
#
_cell.length_a   1.000
_cell.length_b   1.000
_cell.length_c   1.000
_cell.angle_alpha   90.00
_cell.angle_beta   90.00
_cell.angle_gamma   90.00
#
_symmetry.space_group_name_H-M   'P 1'
#
loop_
_entity.id
_entity.type
_entity.pdbx_description
1 polymer ?
#
loop_
_entity_poly.entity_id
_entity_poly.type
_entity_poly.pdbx_seq_one_letter_code
_entity_poly.pdbx_strand_id
1 'polypeptide(L)'
;MSYCPQPDPCAQICPPPPPPPPCLVKPIMRGLHWSQTKRVLAQALTLSVFAGSCVYFFLGVPRRAKYKEYYARGEFEDWADEMARKGLFQSVPVESLRDNTHMDKH
;
A
#
# COMPACT_ATOMS: atom_id res chain seq x y z
N MET A 1 5.81 -15.41 -48.58
CA MET A 1 5.28 -15.06 -49.91
C MET A 1 4.26 -16.14 -50.25
N SER A 2 2.97 -15.80 -50.35
CA SER A 2 1.91 -16.79 -50.59
C SER A 2 1.33 -16.56 -51.99
N TYR A 3 1.50 -17.52 -52.88
CA TYR A 3 0.99 -17.50 -54.25
C TYR A 3 -0.36 -18.23 -54.30
N CYS A 4 -1.37 -17.63 -54.95
CA CYS A 4 -2.61 -18.32 -55.31
C CYS A 4 -2.48 -18.83 -56.75
N PRO A 5 -2.67 -20.12 -57.04
CA PRO A 5 -2.70 -20.62 -58.41
C PRO A 5 -4.02 -20.22 -59.12
N GLN A 6 -3.91 -19.97 -60.43
CA GLN A 6 -5.05 -19.68 -61.33
C GLN A 6 -5.82 -20.97 -61.67
N PRO A 7 -7.13 -20.88 -61.95
CA PRO A 7 -8.00 -22.06 -62.03
C PRO A 7 -8.00 -22.73 -63.42
N ASP A 8 -7.99 -24.07 -63.42
CA ASP A 8 -8.21 -24.92 -64.59
C ASP A 8 -9.70 -24.98 -65.01
N PRO A 9 -9.99 -25.23 -66.31
CA PRO A 9 -11.31 -25.08 -66.94
C PRO A 9 -12.23 -26.26 -66.69
N CYS A 10 -12.41 -26.65 -65.42
CA CYS A 10 -13.38 -27.67 -65.01
C CYS A 10 -14.65 -26.98 -64.50
N ALA A 11 -15.33 -26.28 -65.41
CA ALA A 11 -16.61 -25.66 -65.13
C ALA A 11 -17.73 -26.71 -65.06
N GLN A 12 -18.56 -26.59 -64.02
CA GLN A 12 -20.04 -26.63 -64.09
C GLN A 12 -20.92 -27.71 -63.44
N ILE A 13 -20.48 -28.65 -62.58
CA ILE A 13 -21.48 -29.47 -61.81
C ILE A 13 -21.07 -29.82 -60.35
N CYS A 14 -20.35 -28.97 -59.64
CA CYS A 14 -20.18 -29.16 -58.18
C CYS A 14 -20.67 -27.93 -57.43
N PRO A 15 -21.55 -28.07 -56.40
CA PRO A 15 -21.77 -26.96 -55.47
C PRO A 15 -20.42 -26.57 -54.87
N PRO A 16 -20.13 -25.27 -54.71
CA PRO A 16 -18.85 -24.84 -54.18
C PRO A 16 -18.60 -25.49 -52.81
N PRO A 17 -17.38 -26.00 -52.55
CA PRO A 17 -17.05 -26.58 -51.26
C PRO A 17 -17.31 -25.54 -50.15
N PRO A 18 -17.78 -25.97 -48.97
CA PRO A 18 -18.03 -25.05 -47.86
C PRO A 18 -16.74 -24.26 -47.54
N PRO A 19 -16.85 -22.97 -47.20
CA PRO A 19 -15.69 -22.17 -46.89
C PRO A 19 -14.89 -22.82 -45.75
N PRO A 20 -13.55 -22.85 -45.83
CA PRO A 20 -12.74 -23.40 -44.76
C PRO A 20 -13.05 -22.67 -43.44
N PRO A 21 -13.04 -23.38 -42.29
CA PRO A 21 -13.30 -22.75 -41.01
C PRO A 21 -12.29 -21.62 -40.79
N PRO A 22 -12.71 -20.47 -40.25
CA PRO A 22 -11.80 -19.37 -40.00
C PRO A 22 -10.69 -19.83 -39.06
N CYS A 23 -9.43 -19.69 -39.49
CA CYS A 23 -8.25 -20.13 -38.73
C CYS A 23 -8.06 -19.39 -37.40
N LEU A 24 -8.78 -18.27 -37.20
CA LEU A 24 -8.76 -17.46 -35.98
C LEU A 24 -10.17 -17.24 -35.45
N VAL A 25 -10.35 -17.54 -34.17
CA VAL A 25 -11.58 -17.25 -33.43
C VAL A 25 -11.76 -15.73 -33.35
N LYS A 26 -12.96 -15.24 -33.69
CA LYS A 26 -13.25 -13.80 -33.66
C LYS A 26 -13.16 -13.27 -32.22
N PRO A 27 -12.42 -12.18 -31.96
CA PRO A 27 -12.35 -11.59 -30.62
C PRO A 27 -13.68 -10.92 -30.25
N ILE A 28 -13.88 -10.72 -28.95
CA ILE A 28 -15.05 -9.98 -28.44
C ILE A 28 -14.89 -8.51 -28.81
N MET A 29 -15.77 -8.01 -29.69
CA MET A 29 -15.74 -6.62 -30.17
C MET A 29 -16.76 -5.70 -29.49
N ARG A 30 -17.64 -6.24 -28.65
CA ARG A 30 -18.69 -5.47 -27.96
C ARG A 30 -18.36 -5.29 -26.47
N GLY A 31 -18.70 -4.13 -25.92
CA GLY A 31 -18.60 -3.88 -24.47
C GLY A 31 -17.17 -3.69 -23.94
N LEU A 32 -16.20 -3.41 -24.82
CA LEU A 32 -14.79 -3.27 -24.45
C LEU A 32 -14.60 -2.19 -23.37
N HIS A 33 -15.17 -1.00 -23.56
CA HIS A 33 -15.07 0.11 -22.62
C HIS A 33 -15.65 -0.25 -21.24
N TRP A 34 -16.84 -0.86 -21.19
CA TRP A 34 -17.47 -1.29 -19.94
C TRP A 34 -16.62 -2.30 -19.17
N SER A 35 -16.01 -3.26 -19.89
CA SER A 35 -15.11 -4.24 -19.28
C SER A 35 -13.84 -3.59 -18.70
N GLN A 36 -13.31 -2.57 -19.38
CA GLN A 36 -12.15 -1.81 -18.93
C GLN A 36 -12.49 -0.98 -17.69
N THR A 37 -13.59 -0.21 -17.72
CA THR A 37 -14.02 0.62 -16.59
C THR A 37 -14.21 -0.21 -15.32
N LYS A 38 -14.83 -1.40 -15.42
CA LYS A 38 -14.99 -2.31 -14.27
C LYS A 38 -13.65 -2.73 -13.66
N ARG A 39 -12.66 -3.06 -14.50
CA ARG A 39 -11.32 -3.44 -14.02
C ARG A 39 -10.62 -2.27 -13.36
N VAL A 40 -10.68 -1.08 -13.95
CA VAL A 40 -10.08 0.13 -13.38
C VAL A 40 -10.73 0.49 -12.04
N LEU A 41 -12.06 0.44 -11.94
CA LEU A 41 -12.76 0.68 -10.68
C LEU A 41 -12.38 -0.33 -9.60
N ALA A 42 -12.32 -1.61 -9.94
CA ALA A 42 -11.87 -2.64 -9.00
C ALA A 42 -10.44 -2.38 -8.52
N GLN A 43 -9.51 -2.05 -9.43
CA GLN A 43 -8.13 -1.71 -9.10
C GLN A 43 -8.04 -0.46 -8.20
N ALA A 44 -8.79 0.59 -8.53
CA ALA A 44 -8.81 1.82 -7.74
C ALA A 44 -9.29 1.57 -6.30
N LEU A 45 -10.33 0.75 -6.11
CA LEU A 45 -10.82 0.36 -4.79
C LEU A 45 -9.79 -0.49 -4.04
N THR A 46 -9.13 -1.44 -4.70
CA THR A 46 -8.10 -2.24 -4.04
C THR A 46 -6.91 -1.39 -3.62
N LEU A 47 -6.49 -0.45 -4.47
CA LEU A 47 -5.35 0.43 -4.18
C LEU A 47 -5.66 1.44 -3.09
N SER A 48 -6.89 1.97 -3.02
CA SER A 48 -7.28 2.91 -1.97
C SER A 48 -7.31 2.25 -0.59
N VAL A 49 -7.86 1.04 -0.50
CA VAL A 49 -7.84 0.24 0.74
C VAL A 49 -6.40 -0.11 1.12
N PHE A 50 -5.59 -0.53 0.14
CA PHE A 50 -4.19 -0.88 0.40
C PHE A 50 -3.39 0.33 0.90
N ALA A 51 -3.52 1.49 0.25
CA ALA A 51 -2.85 2.72 0.68
C ALA A 51 -3.25 3.12 2.11
N GLY A 52 -4.53 3.07 2.44
CA GLY A 52 -5.00 3.32 3.80
C GLY A 52 -4.42 2.34 4.82
N SER A 53 -4.37 1.05 4.47
CA SER A 53 -3.77 0.03 5.33
C SER A 53 -2.28 0.26 5.57
N CYS A 54 -1.53 0.63 4.53
CA CYS A 54 -0.10 0.93 4.64
C CYS A 54 0.14 2.09 5.62
N VAL A 55 -0.60 3.19 5.50
CA VAL A 55 -0.47 4.32 6.44
C VAL A 55 -0.77 3.89 7.88
N TYR A 56 -1.79 3.06 8.09
CA TYR A 56 -2.14 2.56 9.42
C TYR A 56 -1.02 1.70 10.02
N PHE A 57 -0.51 0.72 9.29
CA PHE A 57 0.50 -0.22 9.80
C PHE A 57 1.90 0.41 9.91
N PHE A 58 2.33 1.18 8.91
CA PHE A 58 3.68 1.73 8.89
C PHE A 58 3.84 3.01 9.72
N LEU A 59 2.78 3.79 9.91
CA LEU A 59 2.85 5.03 10.69
C LEU A 59 2.03 4.97 11.98
N GLY A 60 0.79 4.48 11.88
CA GLY A 60 -0.15 4.46 13.01
C GLY A 60 0.29 3.52 14.15
N VAL A 61 0.60 2.27 13.84
CA VAL A 61 1.00 1.25 14.81
C VAL A 61 2.31 1.60 15.54
N PRO A 62 3.44 1.91 14.86
CA PRO A 62 4.69 2.20 15.57
C PRO A 62 4.59 3.45 16.42
N ARG A 63 3.83 4.47 15.98
CA ARG A 63 3.57 5.66 16.80
C ARG A 63 2.87 5.26 18.10
N ARG A 64 1.76 4.52 18.02
CA ARG A 64 1.01 4.08 19.22
C ARG A 64 1.84 3.19 20.13
N ALA A 65 2.65 2.29 19.57
CA ALA A 65 3.55 1.44 20.34
C ALA A 65 4.59 2.26 21.11
N LYS A 66 5.27 3.21 20.46
CA LYS A 66 6.24 4.10 21.10
C LYS A 66 5.63 4.94 22.22
N TYR A 67 4.44 5.52 22.01
CA TYR A 67 3.74 6.24 23.08
C TYR A 67 3.39 5.30 24.23
N LYS A 68 2.87 4.10 23.94
CA LYS A 68 2.56 3.12 24.97
C LYS A 68 3.79 2.73 25.78
N GLU A 69 4.92 2.47 25.13
CA GLU A 69 6.18 2.15 25.78
C GLU A 69 6.70 3.32 26.63
N TYR A 70 6.62 4.54 26.10
CA TYR A 70 7.01 5.75 26.83
C TYR A 70 6.22 5.92 28.14
N TYR A 71 4.89 5.73 28.10
CA TYR A 71 4.07 5.80 29.32
C TYR A 71 4.19 4.57 30.22
N ALA A 72 4.54 3.40 29.69
CA ALA A 72 4.74 2.19 30.49
C ALA A 72 6.07 2.20 31.25
N ARG A 73 7.11 2.83 30.69
CA ARG A 73 8.44 2.97 31.31
C ARG A 73 8.65 4.31 32.02
N GLY A 74 7.64 5.17 32.01
CA GLY A 74 7.78 6.54 32.49
C GLY A 74 8.00 6.60 33.99
N GLU A 75 9.27 6.56 34.41
CA GLU A 75 9.73 7.10 35.69
C GLU A 75 9.67 8.63 35.60
N PHE A 76 8.43 9.15 35.56
CA PHE A 76 8.17 10.57 35.35
C PHE A 76 8.72 11.43 36.49
N GLU A 77 8.86 10.86 37.68
CA GLU A 77 9.44 11.51 38.85
C GLU A 77 10.95 11.72 38.68
N ASP A 78 11.71 10.70 38.27
CA ASP A 78 13.15 10.82 38.03
C ASP A 78 13.46 11.80 36.89
N TRP A 79 12.63 11.80 35.84
CA TRP A 79 12.77 12.76 34.74
C TRP A 79 12.43 14.19 35.16
N ALA A 80 11.41 14.38 36.00
CA ALA A 80 11.05 15.69 36.54
C ALA A 80 12.17 16.21 37.46
N ASP A 81 12.75 15.35 38.30
CA ASP A 81 13.88 15.68 39.15
C ASP A 81 15.12 16.07 38.35
N GLU A 82 15.43 15.34 37.27
CA GLU A 82 16.50 15.72 36.34
C GLU A 82 16.26 17.10 35.71
N MET A 83 15.03 17.38 35.27
CA MET A 83 14.70 18.67 34.66
C MET A 83 14.73 19.82 35.67
N ALA A 84 14.30 19.56 36.91
CA ALA A 84 14.39 20.51 38.00
C ALA A 84 15.85 20.82 38.34
N ARG A 85 16.72 19.81 38.41
CA ARG A 85 18.18 19.99 38.59
C ARG A 85 18.83 20.76 37.45
N LYS A 86 18.36 20.59 36.21
CA LYS A 86 18.81 21.37 35.04
C LYS A 86 18.32 22.82 35.07
N GLY A 87 17.50 23.21 36.06
CA GLY A 87 16.97 24.57 36.20
C GLY A 87 15.97 24.94 35.11
N LEU A 88 15.32 23.95 34.48
CA LEU A 88 14.35 24.20 33.40
C LEU A 88 13.05 24.83 33.93
N PHE A 89 12.72 24.60 35.21
CA PHE A 89 11.50 25.11 35.82
C PHE A 89 11.77 26.45 36.51
N GLN A 90 11.02 27.47 36.10
CA GLN A 90 11.00 28.77 36.80
C GLN A 90 10.39 28.66 38.20
N SER A 91 9.50 27.68 38.41
CA SER A 91 8.78 27.47 39.67
C SER A 91 9.59 26.75 40.74
N VAL A 92 10.71 26.10 40.38
CA VAL A 92 11.55 25.36 41.32
C VAL A 92 12.90 26.10 41.43
N PRO A 93 13.14 26.88 42.48
CA PRO A 93 14.42 27.54 42.66
C PRO A 93 15.52 26.49 42.83
N VAL A 94 16.63 26.64 42.11
CA VAL A 94 17.76 25.68 42.13
C VAL A 94 18.30 25.48 43.56
N GLU A 95 18.18 26.50 44.41
CA GLU A 95 18.59 26.46 45.81
C GLU A 95 17.77 25.49 46.68
N SER A 96 16.53 25.16 46.30
CA SER A 96 15.70 24.20 47.05
C SER A 96 16.00 22.73 46.72
N LEU A 97 16.78 22.46 45.67
CA LEU A 97 17.16 21.11 45.23
C LEU A 97 18.44 20.58 45.91
N ARG A 98 18.67 20.99 47.17
CA ARG A 98 19.90 20.65 47.91
C ARG A 98 20.07 19.13 48.11
N ASP A 99 21.14 18.61 47.51
CA ASP A 99 21.97 17.46 47.91
C ASP A 99 21.29 16.14 48.30
N ASN A 100 20.83 15.37 47.31
CA ASN A 100 20.67 13.91 47.42
C ASN A 100 21.91 13.15 46.88
N THR A 101 23.12 13.70 47.06
CA THR A 101 24.40 13.04 46.71
C THR A 101 24.75 11.83 47.58
N HIS A 102 23.86 11.41 48.49
CA HIS A 102 24.04 10.27 49.39
C HIS A 102 23.48 8.93 48.86
N MET A 103 22.63 8.92 47.82
CA MET A 103 21.92 7.69 47.41
C MET A 103 22.65 6.83 46.36
N ASP A 104 23.78 7.27 45.79
CA ASP A 104 24.59 6.52 44.80
C ASP A 104 25.50 5.43 45.43
N LYS A 105 25.01 4.73 46.44
CA LYS A 105 25.63 3.48 46.93
C LYS A 105 24.57 2.40 47.00
N HIS A 106 24.38 1.66 45.91
CA HIS A 106 24.23 0.20 45.95
C HIS A 106 24.29 -0.43 44.56
#